data_AF-A0A7V1SN44-F1
#
_entry.id   AF-A0A7V1SN44-F1
#
_cell.length_a   1.000
_cell.length_b   1.000
_cell.length_c   1.000
_cell.angle_alpha   90.00
_cell.angle_beta   90.00
_cell.angle_gamma   90.00
#
_symmetry.space_group_name_H-M   'P 1'
#
loop_
_entity.id
_entity.type
_entity.pdbx_description
1 polymer ?
#
loop_
_entity_poly.entity_id
_entity_poly.type
_entity_poly.pdbx_seq_one_letter_code
_entity_poly.pdbx_strand_id
1 'polypeptide(L)'
;MCMLLCSFKGFMDGQEWTNWANRFLNEAYDPSVDPNIKKFEVILTPDHFIRLRKTYQQGKQEYFSFKISRLNTLDLKPGNANTDTIAFKTLADDIIYQTFEAPAGDLDSMVTEWDIPIKKNSPKRLDSLKEALTFLKGNNP
;
A
#
# COMPACT_ATOMS: atom_id res chain seq x y z
N MET A 1 -22.82 40.45 -9.75
CA MET A 1 -22.34 40.22 -8.37
C MET A 1 -21.72 38.83 -8.33
N CYS A 2 -20.39 38.75 -8.47
CA CYS A 2 -19.64 37.52 -8.24
C CYS A 2 -19.56 37.36 -6.71
N MET A 3 -20.00 36.24 -6.14
CA MET A 3 -19.56 35.85 -4.80
C MET A 3 -19.92 34.39 -4.51
N LEU A 4 -18.86 33.60 -4.32
CA LEU A 4 -18.77 32.45 -3.43
C LEU A 4 -19.40 31.14 -3.90
N LEU A 5 -18.79 30.55 -4.93
CA LEU A 5 -18.55 29.11 -4.93
C LEU A 5 -17.54 28.82 -3.81
N CYS A 6 -18.03 28.69 -2.57
CA CYS A 6 -17.28 28.01 -1.53
C CYS A 6 -17.14 26.55 -1.97
N SER A 7 -16.00 26.23 -2.59
CA SER A 7 -15.54 24.85 -2.72
C SER A 7 -15.43 24.28 -1.31
N PHE A 8 -16.44 23.55 -0.90
CA PHE A 8 -16.31 22.60 0.20
C PHE A 8 -15.17 21.65 -0.22
N LYS A 9 -13.97 21.86 0.32
CA LYS A 9 -13.10 20.73 0.62
C LYS A 9 -13.92 19.92 1.63
N GLY A 10 -14.73 18.98 1.13
CA GLY A 10 -15.35 17.99 1.98
C GLY A 10 -14.21 17.36 2.78
N PHE A 11 -14.26 17.49 4.10
CA PHE A 11 -13.35 16.76 4.95
C PHE A 11 -13.59 15.29 4.63
N MET A 12 -12.61 14.66 3.98
CA MET A 12 -12.72 13.23 3.71
C MET A 12 -12.71 12.49 5.04
N ASP A 13 -13.72 11.66 5.27
CA ASP A 13 -13.78 10.83 6.47
C ASP A 13 -12.82 9.62 6.35
N GLY A 14 -12.68 8.85 7.43
CA GLY A 14 -11.78 7.69 7.46
C GLY A 14 -12.13 6.62 6.43
N GLN A 15 -13.42 6.45 6.10
CA GLN A 15 -13.86 5.48 5.11
C GLN A 15 -13.50 5.95 3.70
N GLU A 16 -13.68 7.24 3.41
CA GLU A 16 -13.30 7.84 2.13
C GLU A 16 -11.78 7.76 1.90
N TRP A 17 -10.97 8.04 2.93
CA TRP A 17 -9.53 7.87 2.86
C TRP A 17 -9.11 6.41 2.65
N THR A 18 -9.78 5.48 3.32
CA THR A 18 -9.56 4.04 3.15
C THR A 18 -9.87 3.60 1.73
N ASN A 19 -11.03 4.01 1.19
CA ASN A 19 -11.44 3.70 -0.18
C ASN A 19 -10.49 4.31 -1.22
N TRP A 20 -10.08 5.57 -1.01
CA TRP A 20 -9.14 6.26 -1.89
C TRP A 20 -7.77 5.57 -1.90
N ALA A 21 -7.23 5.20 -0.73
CA ALA A 21 -5.92 4.55 -0.61
C ALA A 21 -5.93 3.17 -1.27
N ASN A 22 -7.00 2.39 -1.05
CA ASN A 22 -7.22 1.11 -1.73
C ASN A 22 -7.19 1.26 -3.25
N ARG A 23 -7.97 2.20 -3.79
CA ARG A 23 -8.00 2.46 -5.23
C ARG A 23 -6.61 2.85 -5.75
N PHE A 24 -5.92 3.76 -5.06
CA PHE A 24 -4.57 4.18 -5.46
C PHE A 24 -3.60 3.01 -5.52
N LEU A 25 -3.52 2.19 -4.46
CA LEU A 25 -2.55 1.09 -4.37
C LEU A 25 -2.77 0.03 -5.44
N ASN A 26 -4.03 -0.30 -5.76
CA ASN A 26 -4.35 -1.27 -6.80
C ASN A 26 -4.14 -0.71 -8.22
N GLU A 27 -4.42 0.57 -8.47
CA GLU A 27 -4.18 1.21 -9.77
C GLU A 27 -2.69 1.48 -10.04
N ALA A 28 -1.95 1.85 -9.00
CA ALA A 28 -0.56 2.25 -9.11
C ALA A 28 0.36 1.05 -9.33
N TYR A 29 -0.01 -0.15 -8.87
CA TYR A 29 0.80 -1.36 -9.02
C TYR A 29 1.24 -1.60 -10.48
N ASP A 30 2.52 -1.94 -10.64
CA ASP A 30 3.11 -2.31 -11.92
C ASP A 30 3.31 -3.83 -12.02
N PRO A 31 2.42 -4.55 -12.72
CA PRO A 31 2.56 -6.00 -12.91
C PRO A 31 3.71 -6.39 -13.83
N SER A 32 4.33 -5.45 -14.56
CA SER A 32 5.43 -5.77 -15.48
C SER A 32 6.74 -6.13 -14.77
N VAL A 33 6.88 -5.73 -13.49
CA VAL A 33 8.08 -6.00 -12.69
C VAL A 33 8.22 -7.48 -12.31
N ASP A 34 7.09 -8.12 -12.00
CA ASP A 34 7.07 -9.55 -11.67
C ASP A 34 5.93 -10.23 -12.45
N PRO A 35 6.21 -10.69 -13.69
CA PRO A 35 5.20 -11.30 -14.56
C PRO A 35 4.68 -12.65 -14.04
N ASN A 36 5.31 -13.24 -13.03
CA ASN A 36 4.88 -14.51 -12.43
C ASN A 36 3.73 -14.33 -11.43
N ILE A 37 3.41 -13.08 -11.04
CA ILE A 37 2.26 -12.79 -10.19
C ILE A 37 0.99 -12.86 -11.04
N LYS A 38 0.17 -13.87 -10.77
CA LYS A 38 -1.15 -14.05 -11.38
C LYS A 38 -2.18 -13.07 -10.81
N LYS A 39 -2.10 -12.79 -9.52
CA LYS A 39 -3.04 -11.92 -8.82
C LYS A 39 -2.33 -11.11 -7.74
N PHE A 40 -2.61 -9.81 -7.72
CA PHE A 40 -2.10 -8.86 -6.73
C PHE A 40 -3.29 -8.16 -6.09
N GLU A 41 -3.42 -8.26 -4.76
CA GLU A 41 -4.57 -7.73 -4.03
C GLU A 41 -4.09 -6.98 -2.79
N VAL A 42 -4.23 -5.64 -2.81
CA VAL A 42 -3.95 -4.81 -1.63
C VAL A 42 -5.26 -4.30 -1.07
N ILE A 43 -5.43 -4.49 0.24
CA ILE A 43 -6.61 -4.07 0.98
C ILE A 43 -6.16 -3.36 2.27
N LEU A 44 -6.56 -2.10 2.41
CA LEU A 44 -6.60 -1.35 3.64
C LEU A 44 -8.01 -1.49 4.23
N THR A 45 -8.10 -2.06 5.42
CA THR A 45 -9.36 -2.37 6.08
C THR A 45 -9.80 -1.22 6.99
N PRO A 46 -11.10 -1.14 7.36
CA PRO A 46 -11.60 -0.10 8.26
C PRO A 46 -10.96 -0.09 9.66
N ASP A 47 -10.45 -1.23 10.14
CA ASP A 47 -9.66 -1.35 11.38
C ASP A 47 -8.18 -0.96 11.20
N HIS A 48 -7.86 -0.32 10.06
CA HIS A 48 -6.55 0.22 9.71
C HIS A 48 -5.44 -0.83 9.62
N PHE A 49 -5.77 -2.04 9.17
CA PHE A 49 -4.78 -3.01 8.70
C PHE A 49 -4.60 -2.89 7.19
N ILE A 50 -3.36 -2.80 6.74
CA ILE A 50 -3.04 -3.01 5.34
C ILE A 50 -2.60 -4.46 5.15
N ARG A 51 -3.14 -5.08 4.11
CA ARG A 51 -2.92 -6.49 3.77
C ARG A 51 -2.63 -6.56 2.28
N LEU A 52 -1.56 -7.23 1.91
CA LEU A 52 -1.28 -7.63 0.53
C LEU A 52 -1.32 -9.14 0.43
N ARG A 53 -1.97 -9.63 -0.61
CA ARG A 53 -1.82 -11.00 -1.09
C ARG A 53 -1.30 -10.98 -2.53
N LYS A 54 -0.18 -11.64 -2.75
CA LYS A 54 0.30 -12.02 -4.09
C LYS A 54 0.01 -13.50 -4.31
N THR A 55 -0.59 -13.83 -5.43
CA THR A 55 -0.74 -15.23 -5.87
C THR A 55 0.06 -15.41 -7.14
N TYR A 56 0.98 -16.36 -7.13
CA TYR A 56 1.85 -16.67 -8.26
C TYR A 56 1.19 -17.67 -9.21
N GLN A 57 1.61 -17.69 -10.47
CA GLN A 57 1.10 -18.63 -11.48
C GLN A 57 1.23 -20.10 -11.06
N GLN A 58 2.24 -20.42 -10.25
CA GLN A 58 2.54 -21.77 -9.77
C GLN A 58 1.78 -22.18 -8.49
N GLY A 59 0.89 -21.33 -7.96
CA GLY A 59 0.12 -21.61 -6.73
C GLY A 59 0.66 -20.91 -5.49
N LYS A 60 2.00 -20.74 -5.39
CA LYS A 60 2.67 -20.02 -4.29
C LYS A 60 1.95 -18.71 -3.96
N GLN A 61 1.78 -18.43 -2.67
CA GLN A 61 1.24 -17.17 -2.19
C GLN A 61 2.23 -16.46 -1.29
N GLU A 62 2.21 -15.14 -1.33
CA GLU A 62 2.92 -14.28 -0.39
C GLU A 62 1.91 -13.33 0.24
N TYR A 63 1.99 -13.19 1.56
CA TYR A 63 1.13 -12.36 2.36
C TYR A 63 1.96 -11.37 3.16
N PHE A 64 1.57 -10.10 3.10
CA PHE A 64 2.11 -9.05 3.94
C PHE A 64 0.98 -8.42 4.73
N SER A 65 1.14 -8.19 6.03
CA SER A 65 0.18 -7.37 6.76
C SER A 65 0.77 -6.66 7.96
N PHE A 66 0.25 -5.47 8.24
CA PHE A 66 0.55 -4.72 9.46
C PHE A 66 -0.53 -3.67 9.73
N LYS A 67 -0.57 -3.17 10.97
CA LYS A 67 -1.45 -2.05 11.34
C LYS A 67 -0.82 -0.73 10.92
N ILE A 68 -1.58 0.16 10.28
CA ILE A 68 -1.09 1.47 9.81
C ILE A 68 -0.48 2.31 10.95
N SER A 69 -0.89 2.08 12.21
CA SER A 69 -0.26 2.70 13.38
C SER A 69 1.25 2.43 13.49
N ARG A 70 1.74 1.32 12.94
CA ARG A 70 3.16 0.93 12.91
C ARG A 70 3.95 1.57 11.76
N LEU A 71 3.27 2.16 10.77
CA LEU A 71 3.92 2.82 9.64
C LEU A 71 4.83 3.94 10.15
N ASN A 72 6.12 3.85 9.87
CA ASN A 72 7.10 4.88 10.19
C ASN A 72 7.23 5.85 9.01
N THR A 73 7.63 5.33 7.84
CA THR A 73 7.81 6.13 6.63
C THR A 73 7.22 5.42 5.41
N LEU A 74 6.89 6.24 4.41
CA LEU A 74 6.51 5.80 3.07
C LEU A 74 7.51 6.42 2.09
N ASP A 75 8.51 5.64 1.68
CA ASP A 75 9.58 6.13 0.82
C ASP A 75 9.28 5.80 -0.64
N LEU A 76 9.71 6.68 -1.55
CA LEU A 76 9.75 6.38 -2.98
C LEU A 76 11.19 6.05 -3.33
N LYS A 77 11.43 4.82 -3.79
CA LYS A 77 12.69 4.41 -4.39
C LYS A 77 12.58 4.61 -5.89
N PRO A 78 13.39 5.50 -6.50
CA PRO A 78 13.41 5.66 -7.94
C PRO A 78 13.78 4.34 -8.63
N GLY A 79 12.96 3.93 -9.60
CA GLY A 79 13.24 2.76 -10.44
C GLY A 79 13.76 3.19 -11.80
N ASN A 80 13.14 2.64 -12.85
CA ASN A 80 13.48 2.94 -14.25
C ASN A 80 12.60 4.07 -14.83
N ALA A 81 12.61 4.20 -16.16
CA ALA A 81 11.81 5.22 -16.87
C ALA A 81 10.29 5.10 -16.63
N ASN A 82 9.79 3.88 -16.38
CA ASN A 82 8.36 3.57 -16.32
C ASN A 82 7.89 3.11 -14.94
N THR A 83 8.80 2.77 -14.04
CA THR A 83 8.50 2.10 -12.78
C THR A 83 9.27 2.74 -11.64
N ASP A 84 8.63 2.87 -10.49
CA ASP A 84 9.25 3.18 -9.19
C ASP A 84 8.83 2.13 -8.16
N THR A 85 9.34 2.24 -6.93
CA THR A 85 8.92 1.38 -5.82
C THR A 85 8.51 2.23 -4.64
N ILE A 86 7.32 1.97 -4.10
CA ILE A 86 6.90 2.48 -2.80
C ILE A 86 7.35 1.50 -1.74
N ALA A 87 8.08 2.00 -0.74
CA ALA A 87 8.55 1.23 0.41
C ALA A 87 7.79 1.64 1.67
N PHE A 88 7.01 0.71 2.22
CA PHE A 88 6.41 0.83 3.54
C PHE A 88 7.42 0.39 4.58
N LYS A 89 7.76 1.26 5.53
CA LYS A 89 8.72 0.94 6.59
C LYS A 89 8.11 1.09 7.96
N THR A 90 8.44 0.17 8.86
CA THR A 90 8.13 0.22 10.29
C THR A 90 9.41 0.49 11.11
N LEU A 91 9.28 0.79 12.40
CA LEU A 91 10.45 1.04 13.27
C LEU A 91 11.18 -0.23 13.67
N ALA A 92 10.43 -1.32 13.85
CA ALA A 92 10.92 -2.66 14.15
C ALA A 92 10.28 -3.66 13.19
N ASP A 93 10.52 -4.95 13.40
CA ASP A 93 9.90 -6.04 12.63
C ASP A 93 8.40 -6.14 13.00
N ASP A 94 7.59 -5.26 12.41
CA ASP A 94 6.15 -5.11 12.66
C ASP A 94 5.30 -5.53 11.45
N ILE A 95 5.92 -5.88 10.31
CA ILE A 95 5.24 -6.37 9.13
C ILE A 95 5.28 -7.89 9.11
N ILE A 96 4.12 -8.52 9.24
CA ILE A 96 3.98 -9.98 9.08
C ILE A 96 4.24 -10.30 7.61
N TYR A 97 5.19 -11.19 7.34
CA TYR A 97 5.48 -11.77 6.03
C TYR A 97 5.35 -13.29 6.09
N GLN A 98 4.39 -13.80 5.31
CA GLN A 98 4.08 -15.22 5.25
C GLN A 98 4.07 -15.72 3.81
N THR A 99 4.48 -16.97 3.61
CA THR A 99 4.36 -17.63 2.31
C THR A 99 3.62 -18.94 2.44
N PHE A 100 2.85 -19.31 1.41
CA PHE A 100 2.14 -20.58 1.34
C PHE A 100 2.43 -21.27 0.02
N GLU A 101 2.46 -22.61 0.02
CA GLU A 101 2.77 -23.45 -1.14
C GLU A 101 4.13 -23.09 -1.78
N ALA A 102 5.09 -22.67 -0.96
CA ALA A 102 6.42 -22.35 -1.43
C ALA A 102 7.23 -23.65 -1.65
N PRO A 103 7.93 -23.81 -2.79
CA PRO A 103 8.71 -25.03 -3.06
C PRO A 103 9.81 -25.33 -2.03
N ALA A 104 10.32 -24.30 -1.35
CA ALA A 104 11.33 -24.41 -0.32
C ALA A 104 10.75 -24.60 1.10
N GLY A 105 9.41 -24.67 1.22
CA GLY A 105 8.69 -24.64 2.49
C GLY A 105 8.13 -23.26 2.80
N ASP A 106 7.05 -23.27 3.58
CA ASP A 106 6.33 -22.07 3.98
C ASP A 106 7.10 -21.28 5.05
N LEU A 107 7.09 -19.96 4.92
CA LEU A 107 7.74 -19.03 5.83
C LEU A 107 6.69 -18.30 6.66
N ASP A 108 6.99 -18.10 7.94
CA ASP A 108 6.26 -17.19 8.84
C ASP A 108 7.29 -16.32 9.56
N SER A 109 7.30 -15.04 9.25
CA SER A 109 8.34 -14.11 9.70
C SER A 109 7.79 -12.69 9.86
N MET A 110 8.58 -11.85 10.52
CA MET A 110 8.34 -10.43 10.65
C MET A 110 9.46 -9.66 9.92
N VAL A 111 9.12 -8.58 9.24
CA VAL A 111 10.07 -7.72 8.50
C VAL A 111 9.83 -6.25 8.82
N THR A 112 10.85 -5.41 8.61
CA THR A 112 10.76 -3.95 8.79
C THR A 112 10.25 -3.20 7.57
N GLU A 113 10.29 -3.81 6.39
CA GLU A 113 10.07 -3.13 5.13
C GLU A 113 9.29 -3.99 4.14
N TRP A 114 8.35 -3.36 3.43
CA TRP A 114 7.59 -3.98 2.36
C TRP A 114 7.57 -3.07 1.12
N ASP A 115 8.11 -3.60 0.02
CA ASP A 115 8.21 -2.93 -1.26
C ASP A 115 7.04 -3.29 -2.20
N ILE A 116 6.43 -2.27 -2.82
CA ILE A 116 5.45 -2.40 -3.89
C ILE A 116 5.97 -1.69 -5.14
N PRO A 117 6.19 -2.41 -6.25
CA PRO A 117 6.49 -1.77 -7.52
C PRO A 117 5.24 -1.06 -8.05
N ILE A 118 5.43 0.18 -8.48
CA ILE A 118 4.37 1.02 -9.03
C ILE A 118 4.78 1.59 -10.38
N LYS A 119 3.78 1.83 -11.24
CA LYS A 119 3.97 2.61 -12.46
C LYS A 119 4.41 4.01 -12.07
N LYS A 120 5.15 4.66 -12.95
CA LYS A 120 5.52 6.07 -12.76
C LYS A 120 4.26 6.88 -12.49
N ASN A 121 4.22 7.52 -11.33
CA ASN A 121 3.09 8.34 -10.90
C ASN A 121 3.56 9.78 -10.68
N SER A 122 2.64 10.73 -10.78
CA SER A 122 2.97 12.11 -10.44
C SER A 122 3.27 12.21 -8.94
N PRO A 123 4.28 13.03 -8.52
CA PRO A 123 4.61 13.22 -7.11
C PRO A 123 3.39 13.55 -6.24
N LYS A 124 2.47 14.37 -6.78
CA LYS A 124 1.23 14.77 -6.12
C LYS A 124 0.34 13.59 -5.71
N ARG A 125 0.23 12.54 -6.52
CA ARG A 125 -0.59 11.37 -6.14
C ARG A 125 0.04 10.60 -4.97
N LEU A 126 1.37 10.52 -4.93
CA LEU A 126 2.09 9.90 -3.82
C LEU A 126 1.93 10.72 -2.53
N ASP A 127 1.99 12.05 -2.64
CA ASP A 127 1.75 12.93 -1.48
C ASP A 127 0.34 12.74 -0.92
N SER A 128 -0.67 12.58 -1.77
CA SER A 128 -2.04 12.23 -1.33
C SER A 128 -2.10 10.87 -0.63
N LEU A 129 -1.29 9.88 -1.04
CA LEU A 129 -1.21 8.60 -0.32
C LEU A 129 -0.58 8.77 1.06
N LYS A 130 0.48 9.58 1.17
CA LYS A 130 1.09 9.89 2.47
C LYS A 130 0.10 10.58 3.40
N GLU A 131 -0.67 11.53 2.87
CA GLU A 131 -1.73 12.21 3.62
C GLU A 131 -2.80 11.23 4.11
N ALA A 132 -3.31 10.38 3.23
CA ALA A 132 -4.29 9.34 3.57
C ALA A 132 -3.79 8.43 4.70
N LEU A 133 -2.59 7.88 4.55
CA LEU A 133 -2.03 6.96 5.55
C LEU A 133 -1.70 7.66 6.88
N THR A 134 -1.27 8.92 6.84
CA THR A 134 -1.02 9.73 8.04
C THR A 134 -2.31 10.02 8.80
N PHE A 135 -3.37 10.38 8.07
CA PHE A 135 -4.70 10.59 8.65
C PHE A 135 -5.21 9.30 9.33
N LEU A 136 -5.13 8.17 8.65
CA LEU A 136 -5.58 6.88 9.20
C LEU A 136 -4.72 6.44 10.39
N LYS A 137 -3.41 6.68 10.36
CA LYS A 137 -2.50 6.44 11.49
C LYS A 137 -2.91 7.20 12.74
N GLY A 138 -3.32 8.46 12.60
CA GLY A 138 -3.75 9.32 13.71
C GLY A 138 -5.13 8.98 14.27
N ASN A 139 -6.02 8.41 13.45
CA ASN A 139 -7.40 8.12 13.80
C ASN A 139 -7.63 6.61 14.01
N ASN A 140 -6.84 5.96 14.87
CA ASN A 140 -7.06 4.53 15.14
C ASN A 140 -8.48 4.28 15.69
N PRO A 141 -9.29 3.43 15.05
CA PRO A 141 -10.56 2.99 15.60
C PRO A 141 -10.37 2.06 16.80
#